data_AF-A0A921FLX8-F1
#
_entry.id   AF-A0A921FLX8-F1
#
_cell.length_a   1.000
_cell.length_b   1.000
_cell.length_c   1.000
_cell.angle_alpha   90.00
_cell.angle_beta   90.00
_cell.angle_gamma   90.00
#
_symmetry.space_group_name_H-M   'P 1'
#
loop_
_entity.id
_entity.type
_entity.pdbx_description
1 polymer ?
#
loop_
_entity_poly.entity_id
_entity_poly.type
_entity_poly.pdbx_seq_one_letter_code
_entity_poly.pdbx_strand_id
1 'polypeptide(L)'
;MQVRKLPSVPIALLPIAVLVVMALVSITVWDIGMLIPLMTAVAVAVVIGKFLGYTWQDLEHSLVQGVSRALPAVFILFLIGTIIGTWIEGGLIPTIIYYGLTAISPAVFLPLACLVPAVVSLVLGTSLTTIATVGIAFMAIGEGMGFPPALVAGAVISGAFFGDKLSPLSDTTNLAAAMGGVKLFDHIRHMLWDTIPALIISAIVYAFIGGSISATSGADTGQLEQLLSGLDSQFVIHPLLLIIPVVAIGLMLLRVPAILTLLMISLLGAATAFIIQGSTITDIMQSMSSGFVSATGVEFLD
;
A
#
# COMPACT_ATOMS: atom_id res chain seq x y z
N MET A 1 11.30 -43.82 10.47
CA MET A 1 10.87 -42.51 9.94
C MET A 1 10.97 -42.58 8.43
N GLN A 2 9.85 -42.54 7.70
CA GLN A 2 9.89 -42.51 6.23
C GLN A 2 10.58 -41.21 5.79
N VAL A 3 11.63 -41.34 5.00
CA VAL A 3 12.32 -40.20 4.39
C VAL A 3 11.34 -39.56 3.40
N ARG A 4 10.73 -38.44 3.79
CA ARG A 4 9.75 -37.73 2.96
C ARG A 4 10.46 -37.18 1.72
N LYS A 5 9.97 -37.55 0.53
CA LYS A 5 10.56 -37.10 -0.73
C LYS A 5 10.14 -35.65 -0.98
N LEU A 6 11.11 -34.76 -1.11
CA LEU A 6 10.86 -33.43 -1.65
C LEU A 6 10.36 -33.55 -3.10
N PRO A 7 9.38 -32.73 -3.52
CA PRO A 7 8.96 -32.70 -4.92
C PRO A 7 10.14 -32.33 -5.81
N SER A 8 10.22 -32.93 -7.00
CA SER A 8 11.09 -32.41 -8.05
C SER A 8 10.58 -31.03 -8.49
N VAL A 9 11.48 -30.17 -8.97
CA VAL A 9 11.15 -28.80 -9.39
C VAL A 9 9.92 -28.72 -10.32
N PRO A 10 9.77 -29.60 -11.35
CA PRO A 10 8.59 -29.56 -12.22
C PRO A 10 7.28 -29.83 -11.47
N ILE A 11 7.29 -30.74 -10.51
CA ILE A 11 6.13 -31.09 -9.70
C ILE A 11 5.79 -29.93 -8.75
N ALA A 12 6.79 -29.28 -8.18
CA ALA A 12 6.60 -28.13 -7.29
C ALA A 12 6.04 -26.89 -8.02
N LEU A 13 6.33 -26.74 -9.32
CA LEU A 13 5.83 -25.63 -10.13
C LEU A 13 4.38 -25.84 -10.59
N LEU A 14 3.87 -27.08 -10.58
CA LEU A 14 2.56 -27.40 -11.13
C LEU A 14 1.40 -26.62 -10.44
N PRO A 15 1.32 -26.52 -9.10
CA PRO A 15 0.28 -25.70 -8.45
C PRO A 15 0.35 -24.22 -8.85
N ILE A 16 1.55 -23.68 -9.05
CA ILE A 16 1.77 -22.27 -9.44
C ILE A 16 1.33 -22.08 -10.90
N ALA A 17 1.70 -23.00 -11.79
CA ALA A 17 1.29 -22.95 -13.19
C ALA A 17 -0.24 -23.02 -13.32
N VAL A 18 -0.88 -23.93 -12.57
CA VAL A 18 -2.35 -24.03 -12.52
C VAL A 18 -2.97 -22.75 -11.99
N LEU A 19 -2.42 -22.17 -10.92
CA LEU A 19 -2.88 -20.90 -10.38
C LEU A 19 -2.86 -19.80 -11.45
N VAL A 20 -1.74 -19.64 -12.16
CA VAL A 20 -1.56 -18.59 -13.18
C VAL A 20 -2.53 -18.78 -14.34
N VAL A 21 -2.64 -20.01 -14.87
CA VAL A 21 -3.55 -20.31 -15.99
C VAL A 21 -5.00 -20.08 -15.58
N MET A 22 -5.40 -20.62 -14.42
CA MET A 22 -6.77 -20.46 -13.93
C MET A 22 -7.08 -19.00 -13.60
N ALA A 23 -6.14 -18.24 -13.05
CA ALA A 23 -6.31 -16.82 -12.80
C ALA A 23 -6.54 -16.04 -14.10
N LEU A 24 -5.76 -16.34 -15.14
CA LEU A 24 -5.89 -15.70 -16.44
C LEU A 24 -7.25 -16.00 -17.08
N VAL A 25 -7.70 -17.26 -17.07
CA VAL A 25 -9.04 -17.65 -17.56
C VAL A 25 -10.14 -17.01 -16.71
N SER A 26 -10.00 -17.02 -15.38
CA SER A 26 -10.99 -16.47 -14.47
C SER A 26 -11.21 -14.98 -14.67
N ILE A 27 -10.14 -14.21 -14.90
CA ILE A 27 -10.22 -12.76 -15.13
C ILE A 27 -10.68 -12.43 -16.55
N THR A 28 -10.23 -13.19 -17.57
CA THR A 28 -10.48 -12.83 -18.98
C THR A 28 -11.73 -13.44 -19.59
N VAL A 29 -12.21 -14.58 -19.08
CA VAL A 29 -13.33 -15.33 -19.67
C VAL A 29 -14.55 -15.36 -18.75
N TRP A 30 -14.34 -15.60 -17.45
CA TRP A 30 -15.45 -15.85 -16.52
C TRP A 30 -15.85 -14.65 -15.68
N ASP A 31 -14.93 -13.71 -15.44
CA ASP A 31 -15.12 -12.55 -14.57
C ASP A 31 -15.57 -12.91 -13.13
N ILE A 32 -15.02 -14.01 -12.58
CA ILE A 32 -15.40 -14.54 -11.25
C ILE A 32 -14.34 -14.32 -10.16
N GLY A 33 -13.30 -13.52 -10.44
CA GLY A 33 -12.24 -13.18 -9.49
C GLY A 33 -11.25 -14.32 -9.19
N MET A 34 -10.58 -14.26 -8.03
CA MET A 34 -9.41 -15.11 -7.73
C MET A 34 -9.69 -16.34 -6.85
N LEU A 35 -10.89 -16.48 -6.29
CA LEU A 35 -11.21 -17.56 -5.35
C LEU A 35 -11.08 -18.95 -6.00
N ILE A 36 -11.70 -19.15 -7.16
CA ILE A 36 -11.65 -20.44 -7.88
C ILE A 36 -10.22 -20.78 -8.33
N PRO A 37 -9.45 -19.86 -8.96
CA PRO A 37 -8.03 -20.09 -9.24
C PRO A 37 -7.20 -20.54 -8.02
N LEU A 38 -7.37 -19.88 -6.86
CA LEU A 38 -6.67 -20.24 -5.64
C LEU A 38 -7.07 -21.63 -5.12
N MET A 39 -8.38 -21.93 -5.08
CA MET A 39 -8.87 -23.23 -4.63
C MET A 39 -8.36 -24.38 -5.51
N THR A 40 -8.32 -24.19 -6.83
CA THR A 40 -7.80 -25.22 -7.74
C THR A 40 -6.29 -25.45 -7.56
N ALA A 41 -5.50 -24.39 -7.38
CA ALA A 41 -4.08 -24.52 -7.09
C ALA A 41 -3.81 -25.25 -5.76
N VAL A 42 -4.59 -24.95 -4.72
CA VAL A 42 -4.53 -25.65 -3.42
C VAL A 42 -4.91 -27.12 -3.59
N ALA A 43 -5.99 -27.42 -4.33
CA ALA A 43 -6.40 -28.81 -4.58
C ALA A 43 -5.29 -29.61 -5.29
N VAL A 44 -4.65 -29.00 -6.29
CA VAL A 44 -3.52 -29.61 -7.00
C VAL A 44 -2.33 -29.84 -6.07
N ALA A 45 -1.98 -28.87 -5.22
CA ALA A 45 -0.92 -29.02 -4.22
C ALA A 45 -1.21 -30.15 -3.22
N VAL A 46 -2.46 -30.28 -2.78
CA VAL A 46 -2.93 -31.37 -1.90
C VAL A 46 -2.78 -32.72 -2.59
N VAL A 47 -3.23 -32.85 -3.84
CA VAL A 47 -3.13 -34.09 -4.62
C VAL A 47 -1.66 -34.52 -4.76
N ILE A 48 -0.78 -33.59 -5.14
CA ILE A 48 0.67 -33.84 -5.23
C ILE A 48 1.23 -34.28 -3.87
N GLY A 49 0.89 -33.57 -2.81
CA GLY A 49 1.33 -33.90 -1.45
C GLY A 49 0.90 -35.32 -1.03
N LYS A 50 -0.33 -35.72 -1.36
CA LYS A 50 -0.81 -37.10 -1.14
C LYS A 50 0.01 -38.13 -1.92
N PHE A 51 0.32 -37.88 -3.19
CA PHE A 51 1.15 -38.78 -4.00
C PHE A 51 2.60 -38.89 -3.50
N LEU A 52 3.12 -37.84 -2.88
CA LEU A 52 4.46 -37.83 -2.26
C LEU A 52 4.50 -38.49 -0.87
N GLY A 53 3.36 -38.97 -0.37
CA GLY A 53 3.26 -39.69 0.89
C GLY A 53 3.01 -38.80 2.12
N TYR A 54 2.63 -37.54 1.94
CA TYR A 54 2.25 -36.67 3.06
C TYR A 54 0.88 -37.08 3.65
N THR A 55 0.79 -37.02 4.97
CA THR A 55 -0.47 -37.26 5.68
C THR A 55 -1.40 -36.06 5.56
N TRP A 56 -2.69 -36.24 5.84
CA TRP A 56 -3.64 -35.10 5.86
C TRP A 56 -3.24 -34.05 6.90
N GLN A 57 -2.76 -34.49 8.06
CA GLN A 57 -2.27 -33.62 9.13
C GLN A 57 -1.06 -32.79 8.68
N ASP A 58 -0.14 -33.37 7.91
CA ASP A 58 1.00 -32.63 7.36
C ASP A 58 0.54 -31.52 6.39
N LEU A 59 -0.45 -31.81 5.54
CA LEU A 59 -0.99 -30.87 4.57
C LEU A 59 -1.76 -29.75 5.24
N GLU A 60 -2.60 -30.08 6.23
CA GLU A 60 -3.33 -29.11 7.04
C GLU A 60 -2.36 -28.19 7.81
N HIS A 61 -1.35 -28.76 8.46
CA HIS A 61 -0.32 -27.98 9.14
C HIS A 61 0.42 -27.04 8.17
N SER A 62 0.71 -27.50 6.95
CA SER A 62 1.35 -26.68 5.92
C SER A 62 0.45 -25.53 5.46
N LEU A 63 -0.87 -25.77 5.31
CA LEU A 63 -1.85 -24.74 5.00
C LEU A 63 -1.92 -23.69 6.11
N VAL A 64 -2.05 -24.12 7.38
CA VAL A 64 -2.06 -23.22 8.53
C VAL A 64 -0.78 -22.40 8.60
N GLN A 65 0.38 -23.02 8.39
CA GLN A 65 1.65 -22.30 8.35
C GLN A 65 1.69 -21.26 7.22
N GLY A 66 1.16 -21.59 6.04
CA GLY A 66 1.03 -20.67 4.91
C GLY A 66 0.17 -19.45 5.25
N VAL A 67 -1.03 -19.68 5.81
CA VAL A 67 -1.95 -18.62 6.23
C VAL A 67 -1.31 -17.75 7.33
N SER A 68 -0.70 -18.35 8.33
CA SER A 68 -0.05 -17.63 9.44
C SER A 68 1.06 -16.69 8.97
N ARG A 69 1.77 -17.03 7.88
CA ARG A 69 2.78 -16.14 7.27
C ARG A 69 2.15 -14.92 6.58
N ALA A 70 0.89 -15.02 6.14
CA ALA A 70 0.17 -13.93 5.48
C ALA A 70 -0.62 -13.03 6.45
N LEU A 71 -0.94 -13.52 7.67
CA LEU A 71 -1.71 -12.77 8.67
C LEU A 71 -1.19 -11.35 8.96
N PRO A 72 0.13 -11.09 9.07
CA PRO A 72 0.61 -9.72 9.29
C PRO A 72 0.17 -8.74 8.21
N ALA A 73 0.19 -9.14 6.93
CA ALA A 73 -0.25 -8.31 5.82
C ALA A 73 -1.77 -8.06 5.86
N VAL A 74 -2.55 -9.08 6.22
CA VAL A 74 -4.01 -8.96 6.39
C VAL A 74 -4.36 -7.96 7.50
N PHE A 75 -3.67 -8.01 8.63
CA PHE A 75 -3.89 -7.04 9.72
C PHE A 75 -3.48 -5.62 9.33
N ILE A 76 -2.40 -5.45 8.57
CA ILE A 76 -2.03 -4.13 8.02
C ILE A 76 -3.14 -3.59 7.11
N LEU A 77 -3.72 -4.42 6.24
CA LEU A 77 -4.83 -4.01 5.37
C LEU A 77 -6.07 -3.55 6.16
N PHE A 78 -6.42 -4.24 7.24
CA PHE A 78 -7.51 -3.80 8.12
C PHE A 78 -7.19 -2.44 8.77
N LEU A 79 -5.96 -2.26 9.27
CA LEU A 79 -5.54 -1.01 9.88
C LEU A 79 -5.49 0.14 8.88
N ILE A 80 -5.14 -0.12 7.61
CA ILE A 80 -5.21 0.91 6.55
C ILE A 80 -6.64 1.41 6.39
N GLY A 81 -7.64 0.51 6.36
CA GLY A 81 -9.04 0.90 6.31
C GLY A 81 -9.46 1.79 7.49
N THR A 82 -9.09 1.41 8.71
CA THR A 82 -9.39 2.21 9.91
C THR A 82 -8.67 3.55 9.92
N ILE A 83 -7.42 3.59 9.44
CA ILE A 83 -6.61 4.81 9.31
C ILE A 83 -7.28 5.78 8.35
N ILE A 84 -7.68 5.34 7.16
CA ILE A 84 -8.30 6.21 6.16
C ILE A 84 -9.56 6.86 6.76
N GLY A 85 -10.42 6.06 7.40
CA GLY A 85 -11.61 6.57 8.09
C GLY A 85 -11.28 7.63 9.14
N THR A 86 -10.37 7.32 10.09
CA THR A 86 -10.05 8.27 11.17
C THR A 86 -9.25 9.47 10.70
N TRP A 87 -8.53 9.37 9.59
CA TRP A 87 -7.77 10.49 9.03
C TRP A 87 -8.63 11.43 8.21
N ILE A 88 -9.65 10.93 7.51
CA ILE A 88 -10.65 11.80 6.87
C ILE A 88 -11.48 12.49 7.95
N GLU A 89 -12.07 11.72 8.86
CA GLU A 89 -12.86 12.25 9.99
C GLU A 89 -12.03 13.19 10.87
N GLY A 90 -10.73 12.93 11.04
CA GLY A 90 -9.80 13.77 11.79
C GLY A 90 -9.38 15.06 11.08
N GLY A 91 -9.77 15.26 9.81
CA GLY A 91 -9.36 16.38 8.98
C GLY A 91 -7.91 16.33 8.50
N LEU A 92 -7.19 15.23 8.77
CA LEU A 92 -5.81 15.05 8.34
C LEU A 92 -5.72 14.86 6.81
N ILE A 93 -6.47 13.91 6.25
CA ILE A 93 -6.52 13.72 4.79
C ILE A 93 -7.00 15.00 4.09
N PRO A 94 -8.10 15.65 4.53
CA PRO A 94 -8.49 16.97 4.05
C PRO A 94 -7.36 18.00 4.06
N THR A 95 -6.60 18.09 5.16
CA THR A 95 -5.44 19.00 5.28
C THR A 95 -4.32 18.64 4.31
N ILE A 96 -4.04 17.35 4.11
CA ILE A 96 -3.06 16.87 3.14
C ILE A 96 -3.48 17.24 1.71
N ILE A 97 -4.77 17.06 1.36
CA ILE A 97 -5.30 17.44 0.05
C ILE A 97 -5.16 18.94 -0.14
N TYR A 98 -5.61 19.75 0.83
CA TYR A 98 -5.55 21.21 0.76
C TYR A 98 -4.13 21.73 0.52
N TYR A 99 -3.15 21.28 1.31
CA TYR A 99 -1.76 21.71 1.12
C TYR A 99 -1.09 21.06 -0.09
N GLY A 100 -1.46 19.85 -0.46
CA GLY A 100 -0.96 19.17 -1.66
C GLY A 100 -1.37 19.90 -2.93
N LEU A 101 -2.63 20.29 -3.05
CA LEU A 101 -3.17 21.03 -4.20
C LEU A 101 -2.59 22.44 -4.33
N THR A 102 -2.28 23.09 -3.20
CA THR A 102 -1.70 24.44 -3.22
C THR A 102 -0.18 24.43 -3.42
N ALA A 103 0.53 23.37 -3.02
CA ALA A 103 1.99 23.31 -3.06
C ALA A 103 2.57 22.52 -4.25
N ILE A 104 1.83 21.55 -4.81
CA ILE A 104 2.33 20.63 -5.85
C ILE A 104 1.63 20.94 -7.17
N SER A 105 2.40 21.20 -8.22
CA SER A 105 1.83 21.30 -9.56
C SER A 105 1.48 19.90 -10.11
N PRO A 106 0.33 19.74 -10.79
CA PRO A 106 -0.06 18.44 -11.37
C PRO A 106 1.01 17.82 -12.28
N ALA A 107 1.81 18.66 -12.96
CA ALA A 107 2.85 18.21 -13.88
C ALA A 107 3.98 17.42 -13.19
N VAL A 108 4.28 17.71 -11.93
CA VAL A 108 5.34 17.02 -11.16
C VAL A 108 4.78 16.04 -10.13
N PHE A 109 3.45 15.95 -10.00
CA PHE A 109 2.79 15.13 -9.00
C PHE A 109 3.16 13.65 -9.09
N LEU A 110 2.97 13.00 -10.26
CA LEU A 110 3.24 11.56 -10.41
C LEU A 110 4.72 11.18 -10.16
N PRO A 111 5.72 11.94 -10.65
CA PRO A 111 7.11 11.75 -10.24
C PRO A 111 7.33 11.82 -8.74
N LEU A 112 6.73 12.80 -8.05
CA LEU A 112 6.84 12.93 -6.60
C LEU A 112 6.17 11.77 -5.87
N ALA A 113 4.99 11.35 -6.34
CA ALA A 113 4.27 10.18 -5.83
C ALA A 113 5.07 8.88 -5.99
N CYS A 114 6.07 8.84 -6.87
CA CYS A 114 7.03 7.74 -6.97
C CYS A 114 8.29 7.96 -6.11
N LEU A 115 8.92 9.12 -6.22
CA LEU A 115 10.23 9.38 -5.61
C LEU A 115 10.17 9.58 -4.10
N VAL A 116 9.10 10.20 -3.57
CA VAL A 116 8.98 10.42 -2.13
C VAL A 116 8.77 9.09 -1.39
N PRO A 117 7.85 8.20 -1.80
CA PRO A 117 7.77 6.85 -1.22
C PRO A 117 9.05 6.03 -1.40
N ALA A 118 9.81 6.24 -2.48
CA ALA A 118 11.12 5.60 -2.65
C ALA A 118 12.12 6.00 -1.56
N VAL A 119 12.27 7.29 -1.29
CA VAL A 119 13.17 7.79 -0.24
C VAL A 119 12.69 7.36 1.14
N VAL A 120 11.40 7.52 1.42
CA VAL A 120 10.80 7.14 2.71
C VAL A 120 11.00 5.65 2.95
N SER A 121 10.65 4.78 1.99
CA SER A 121 10.80 3.34 2.15
C SER A 121 12.27 2.89 2.22
N LEU A 122 13.19 3.59 1.55
CA LEU A 122 14.63 3.34 1.67
C LEU A 122 15.12 3.59 3.10
N VAL A 123 14.69 4.69 3.72
CA VAL A 123 15.05 5.05 5.09
C VAL A 123 14.40 4.10 6.10
N LEU A 124 13.14 3.70 5.86
CA LEU A 124 12.37 2.91 6.82
C LEU A 124 12.57 1.40 6.67
N GLY A 125 12.95 0.92 5.49
CA GLY A 125 13.09 -0.51 5.18
C GLY A 125 11.77 -1.28 5.15
N THR A 126 10.66 -0.61 4.82
CA THR A 126 9.35 -1.27 4.74
C THR A 126 8.47 -0.61 3.67
N SER A 127 8.01 -1.41 2.71
CA SER A 127 7.11 -0.95 1.65
C SER A 127 5.67 -0.76 2.14
N LEU A 128 5.09 -1.78 2.80
CA LEU A 128 3.70 -1.74 3.28
C LEU A 128 3.43 -0.55 4.20
N THR A 129 4.33 -0.27 5.14
CA THR A 129 4.14 0.87 6.06
C THR A 129 4.31 2.21 5.34
N THR A 130 5.18 2.27 4.33
CA THR A 130 5.33 3.48 3.50
C THR A 130 4.08 3.74 2.68
N ILE A 131 3.50 2.70 2.06
CA ILE A 131 2.23 2.77 1.33
C ILE A 131 1.11 3.22 2.27
N ALA A 132 1.04 2.64 3.48
CA ALA A 132 0.02 2.95 4.48
C ALA A 132 0.13 4.34 5.12
N THR A 133 1.24 5.07 4.93
CA THR A 133 1.44 6.38 5.56
C THR A 133 1.51 7.47 4.50
N VAL A 134 2.67 7.58 3.84
CA VAL A 134 2.91 8.59 2.80
C VAL A 134 2.17 8.24 1.51
N GLY A 135 1.99 6.95 1.23
CA GLY A 135 1.22 6.51 0.07
C GLY A 135 -0.23 6.97 0.10
N ILE A 136 -0.92 6.82 1.24
CA ILE A 136 -2.30 7.31 1.42
C ILE A 136 -2.38 8.82 1.19
N ALA A 137 -1.39 9.58 1.66
CA ALA A 137 -1.33 11.02 1.43
C ALA A 137 -1.28 11.36 -0.07
N PHE A 138 -0.43 10.66 -0.84
CA PHE A 138 -0.38 10.84 -2.30
C PHE A 138 -1.64 10.36 -2.99
N MET A 139 -2.25 9.26 -2.56
CA MET A 139 -3.54 8.81 -3.11
C MET A 139 -4.60 9.91 -2.98
N ALA A 140 -4.74 10.49 -1.79
CA ALA A 140 -5.70 11.56 -1.52
C ALA A 140 -5.45 12.81 -2.36
N ILE A 141 -4.19 13.28 -2.44
CA ILE A 141 -3.84 14.44 -3.28
C ILE A 141 -4.11 14.15 -4.76
N GLY A 142 -3.74 12.96 -5.23
CA GLY A 142 -3.91 12.57 -6.63
C GLY A 142 -5.36 12.49 -7.05
N GLU A 143 -6.21 11.95 -6.18
CA GLU A 143 -7.66 11.96 -6.37
C GLU A 143 -8.21 13.39 -6.43
N GLY A 144 -7.78 14.27 -5.52
CA GLY A 144 -8.17 15.69 -5.54
C GLY A 144 -7.66 16.46 -6.77
N MET A 145 -6.61 15.98 -7.41
CA MET A 145 -6.10 16.50 -8.70
C MET A 145 -6.78 15.84 -9.91
N GLY A 146 -7.66 14.87 -9.72
CA GLY A 146 -8.34 14.15 -10.78
C GLY A 146 -7.47 13.10 -11.50
N PHE A 147 -6.36 12.65 -10.90
CA PHE A 147 -5.58 11.55 -11.45
C PHE A 147 -6.30 10.20 -11.25
N PRO A 148 -6.25 9.28 -12.23
CA PRO A 148 -6.78 7.94 -12.05
C PRO A 148 -6.15 7.24 -10.83
N PRO A 149 -6.94 6.72 -9.86
CA PRO A 149 -6.39 6.14 -8.63
C PRO A 149 -5.40 5.00 -8.88
N ALA A 150 -5.65 4.18 -9.91
CA ALA A 150 -4.75 3.09 -10.30
C ALA A 150 -3.35 3.58 -10.73
N LEU A 151 -3.28 4.75 -11.38
CA LEU A 151 -2.02 5.36 -11.81
C LEU A 151 -1.22 5.90 -10.62
N VAL A 152 -1.92 6.58 -9.69
CA VAL A 152 -1.31 7.09 -8.46
C VAL A 152 -0.81 5.95 -7.59
N ALA A 153 -1.63 4.90 -7.42
CA ALA A 153 -1.24 3.70 -6.70
C ALA A 153 0.00 3.03 -7.34
N GLY A 154 0.04 2.95 -8.67
CA GLY A 154 1.21 2.46 -9.40
C GLY A 154 2.48 3.25 -9.08
N ALA A 155 2.42 4.58 -9.08
CA ALA A 155 3.55 5.44 -8.75
C ALA A 155 4.04 5.22 -7.30
N VAL A 156 3.11 5.25 -6.34
CA VAL A 156 3.38 5.04 -4.91
C VAL A 156 4.01 3.67 -4.65
N ILE A 157 3.43 2.61 -5.21
CA ILE A 157 3.90 1.23 -5.02
C ILE A 157 5.29 1.06 -5.66
N SER A 158 5.51 1.64 -6.85
CA SER A 158 6.82 1.61 -7.52
C SER A 158 7.91 2.20 -6.64
N GLY A 159 7.62 3.34 -6.01
CA GLY A 159 8.53 3.98 -5.07
C GLY A 159 8.75 3.14 -3.82
N ALA A 160 7.67 2.75 -3.15
CA ALA A 160 7.74 1.99 -1.90
C ALA A 160 8.53 0.68 -2.05
N PHE A 161 8.31 -0.10 -3.12
CA PHE A 161 9.08 -1.32 -3.36
C PHE A 161 10.52 -1.06 -3.76
N PHE A 162 10.80 0.02 -4.49
CA PHE A 162 12.18 0.42 -4.76
C PHE A 162 12.96 0.65 -3.46
N GLY A 163 12.39 1.43 -2.54
CA GLY A 163 13.06 1.80 -1.30
C GLY A 163 13.28 0.60 -0.39
N ASP A 164 12.24 -0.22 -0.19
CA ASP A 164 12.30 -1.45 0.61
C ASP A 164 13.40 -2.41 0.10
N LYS A 165 13.45 -2.63 -1.22
CA LYS A 165 14.41 -3.52 -1.88
C LYS A 165 15.86 -3.09 -1.67
N LEU A 166 16.14 -1.79 -1.57
CA LEU A 166 17.52 -1.28 -1.40
C LEU A 166 17.87 -0.96 0.06
N SER A 167 16.92 -1.03 0.98
CA SER A 167 17.16 -0.67 2.37
C SER A 167 17.94 -1.75 3.11
N PRO A 168 19.06 -1.41 3.80
CA PRO A 168 19.74 -2.34 4.68
C PRO A 168 18.94 -2.66 5.95
N LEU A 169 17.87 -1.89 6.22
CA LEU A 169 16.98 -2.11 7.36
C LEU A 169 15.83 -3.07 7.02
N SER A 170 15.62 -3.40 5.74
CA SER A 170 14.53 -4.27 5.32
C SER A 170 14.76 -5.72 5.69
N ASP A 171 13.76 -6.35 6.32
CA ASP A 171 13.77 -7.77 6.64
C ASP A 171 13.84 -8.63 5.36
N THR A 172 13.16 -8.22 4.29
CA THR A 172 13.16 -8.96 3.02
C THR A 172 14.53 -8.94 2.36
N THR A 173 15.19 -7.78 2.36
CA THR A 173 16.55 -7.60 1.83
C THR A 173 17.59 -8.37 2.66
N ASN A 174 17.47 -8.32 4.00
CA ASN A 174 18.33 -9.06 4.91
C ASN A 174 18.17 -10.58 4.75
N LEU A 175 16.93 -11.06 4.66
CA LEU A 175 16.63 -12.48 4.48
C LEU A 175 17.09 -12.98 3.10
N ALA A 176 16.87 -12.20 2.04
CA ALA A 176 17.31 -12.54 0.69
C ALA A 176 18.84 -12.71 0.60
N ALA A 177 19.61 -11.78 1.20
CA ALA A 177 21.07 -11.89 1.27
C ALA A 177 21.53 -13.13 2.06
N ALA A 178 20.89 -13.41 3.20
CA ALA A 178 21.19 -14.57 4.03
C ALA A 178 20.89 -15.90 3.31
N MET A 179 19.75 -16.00 2.63
CA MET A 179 19.40 -17.17 1.82
C MET A 179 20.33 -17.36 0.61
N GLY A 180 20.79 -16.26 0.01
CA GLY A 180 21.76 -16.29 -1.08
C GLY A 180 23.19 -16.60 -0.64
N GLY A 181 23.47 -16.68 0.66
CA GLY A 181 24.82 -16.92 1.19
C GLY A 181 25.81 -15.78 0.90
N VAL A 182 25.31 -14.57 0.64
CA VAL A 182 26.12 -13.39 0.30
C VAL A 182 26.03 -12.33 1.38
N LYS A 183 27.04 -11.44 1.44
CA LYS A 183 27.00 -10.31 2.38
C LYS A 183 25.93 -9.31 1.95
N LEU A 184 25.20 -8.77 2.93
CA LEU A 184 24.12 -7.80 2.70
C LEU A 184 24.51 -6.66 1.77
N PHE A 185 25.63 -5.98 2.05
CA PHE A 185 26.05 -4.83 1.25
C PHE A 185 26.52 -5.21 -0.16
N ASP A 186 27.03 -6.43 -0.36
CA ASP A 186 27.39 -6.92 -1.70
C ASP A 186 26.13 -7.23 -2.51
N HIS A 187 25.10 -7.81 -1.86
CA HIS A 187 23.78 -8.00 -2.44
C HIS A 187 23.12 -6.68 -2.86
N ILE A 188 23.08 -5.69 -1.95
CA ILE A 188 22.51 -4.36 -2.23
C ILE A 188 23.25 -3.68 -3.39
N ARG A 189 24.59 -3.67 -3.39
CA ARG A 189 25.38 -3.10 -4.49
C ARG A 189 25.04 -3.73 -5.85
N HIS A 190 24.81 -5.04 -5.87
CA HIS A 190 24.40 -5.71 -7.10
C HIS A 190 23.00 -5.29 -7.54
N MET A 191 22.04 -5.16 -6.61
CA MET A 191 20.69 -4.68 -6.89
C MET A 191 20.62 -3.20 -7.32
N LEU A 192 21.66 -2.39 -7.13
CA LEU A 192 21.65 -1.03 -7.66
C LEU A 192 21.60 -1.01 -9.20
N TRP A 193 22.16 -2.04 -9.85
CA TRP A 193 22.28 -2.12 -11.31
C TRP A 193 20.96 -2.31 -12.05
N ASP A 194 19.98 -2.97 -11.45
CA ASP A 194 18.64 -3.12 -12.03
C ASP A 194 17.66 -2.09 -11.43
N THR A 195 17.79 -1.83 -10.14
CA THR A 195 16.78 -1.10 -9.37
C THR A 195 16.85 0.42 -9.60
N ILE A 196 18.05 1.02 -9.65
CA ILE A 196 18.18 2.46 -9.96
C ILE A 196 17.72 2.77 -11.39
N PRO A 197 18.16 2.04 -12.44
CA PRO A 197 17.66 2.28 -13.79
C PRO A 197 16.14 2.13 -13.90
N ALA A 198 15.56 1.11 -13.25
CA ALA A 198 14.11 0.93 -13.23
C ALA A 198 13.37 2.13 -12.60
N LEU A 199 13.89 2.70 -11.49
CA LEU A 199 13.31 3.89 -10.87
C LEU A 199 13.41 5.11 -11.79
N ILE A 200 14.57 5.32 -12.42
CA ILE A 200 14.77 6.45 -13.34
C ILE A 200 13.79 6.35 -14.50
N ILE A 201 13.67 5.18 -15.12
CA ILE A 201 12.72 4.94 -16.22
C ILE A 201 11.29 5.20 -15.74
N SER A 202 10.92 4.67 -14.58
CA SER A 202 9.59 4.86 -13.99
C SER A 202 9.30 6.35 -13.74
N ALA A 203 10.24 7.09 -13.13
CA ALA A 203 10.09 8.51 -12.85
C ALA A 203 9.96 9.34 -14.14
N ILE A 204 10.71 9.01 -15.18
CA ILE A 204 10.60 9.66 -16.50
C ILE A 204 9.22 9.39 -17.11
N VAL A 205 8.76 8.14 -17.09
CA VAL A 205 7.43 7.77 -17.61
C VAL A 205 6.33 8.49 -16.83
N TYR A 206 6.39 8.51 -15.50
CA TYR A 206 5.44 9.26 -14.68
C TYR A 206 5.49 10.77 -14.94
N ALA A 207 6.66 11.34 -15.25
CA ALA A 207 6.78 12.76 -15.60
C ALA A 207 6.10 13.06 -16.93
N PHE A 208 6.29 12.21 -17.94
CA PHE A 208 5.61 12.37 -19.23
C PHE A 208 4.09 12.22 -19.10
N ILE A 209 3.63 11.21 -18.35
CA ILE A 209 2.20 10.99 -18.12
C ILE A 209 1.60 12.17 -17.34
N GLY A 210 2.24 12.59 -16.24
CA GLY A 210 1.79 13.71 -15.41
C GLY A 210 1.72 15.02 -16.18
N GLY A 211 2.76 15.31 -16.97
CA GLY A 211 2.80 16.46 -17.87
C GLY A 211 1.73 16.41 -18.96
N SER A 212 1.46 15.24 -19.54
CA SER A 212 0.41 15.08 -20.56
C SER A 212 -0.98 15.32 -20.00
N ILE A 213 -1.31 14.73 -18.83
CA ILE A 213 -2.59 14.93 -18.15
C ILE A 213 -2.77 16.41 -17.82
N SER A 214 -1.74 17.05 -17.28
CA SER A 214 -1.76 18.48 -16.94
C SER A 214 -1.96 19.40 -18.16
N ALA A 215 -1.54 18.98 -19.36
CA ALA A 215 -1.67 19.76 -20.58
C ALA A 215 -3.07 19.63 -21.23
N THR A 216 -3.72 18.47 -21.10
CA THR A 216 -5.09 18.23 -21.58
C THR A 216 -6.16 18.68 -20.60
N SER A 217 -5.90 18.54 -19.31
CA SER A 217 -6.72 19.06 -18.22
C SER A 217 -6.36 20.52 -18.05
N GLY A 218 -6.85 21.39 -18.94
CA GLY A 218 -6.73 22.84 -18.73
C GLY A 218 -7.21 23.12 -17.32
N ALA A 219 -6.30 23.53 -16.43
CA ALA A 219 -6.55 23.61 -15.00
C ALA A 219 -7.82 24.42 -14.77
N ASP A 220 -8.93 23.73 -14.51
CA ASP A 220 -10.21 24.36 -14.27
C ASP A 220 -10.12 24.93 -12.86
N THR A 221 -9.53 26.14 -12.77
CA THR A 221 -9.29 26.84 -11.51
C THR A 221 -10.58 26.97 -10.70
N GLY A 222 -11.74 26.98 -11.36
CA GLY A 222 -13.04 26.95 -10.71
C GLY A 222 -13.33 25.65 -9.95
N GLN A 223 -12.95 24.48 -10.47
CA GLN A 223 -13.10 23.20 -9.76
C GLN A 223 -12.16 23.11 -8.56
N LEU A 224 -10.92 23.59 -8.71
CA LEU A 224 -9.96 23.62 -7.62
C LEU A 224 -10.40 24.57 -6.48
N GLU A 225 -10.90 25.76 -6.81
CA GLU A 225 -11.47 26.69 -5.83
C GLU A 225 -12.70 26.12 -5.12
N GLN A 226 -13.59 25.43 -5.85
CA GLN A 226 -14.74 24.75 -5.26
C GLN A 226 -14.31 23.64 -4.30
N LEU A 227 -13.29 22.85 -4.66
CA LEU A 227 -12.76 21.78 -3.81
C LEU A 227 -12.16 22.34 -2.52
N LEU A 228 -11.29 23.34 -2.63
CA LEU A 228 -10.65 23.98 -1.47
C LEU A 228 -11.70 24.64 -0.56
N SER A 229 -12.67 25.35 -1.13
CA SER A 229 -13.77 25.94 -0.37
C SER A 229 -14.66 24.89 0.31
N GLY A 230 -14.88 23.75 -0.33
CA GLY A 230 -15.62 22.63 0.26
C GLY A 230 -14.89 22.03 1.46
N LEU A 231 -13.58 21.82 1.34
CA LEU A 231 -12.72 21.34 2.43
C LEU A 231 -12.71 22.31 3.62
N ASP A 232 -12.53 23.61 3.37
CA ASP A 232 -12.54 24.65 4.42
C ASP A 232 -13.91 24.76 5.12
N SER A 233 -15.00 24.42 4.44
CA SER A 233 -16.35 24.47 5.02
C SER A 233 -16.67 23.28 5.93
N GLN A 234 -16.05 22.13 5.69
CA GLN A 234 -16.34 20.88 6.42
C GLN A 234 -15.30 20.58 7.49
N PHE A 235 -14.04 20.95 7.27
CA PHE A 235 -12.94 20.54 8.11
C PHE A 235 -12.16 21.75 8.64
N VAL A 236 -11.72 21.65 9.89
CA VAL A 236 -10.68 22.53 10.41
C VAL A 236 -9.36 22.15 9.77
N ILE A 237 -8.94 22.90 8.74
CA ILE A 237 -7.67 22.74 8.07
C ILE A 237 -6.57 23.43 8.87
N HIS A 238 -5.58 22.67 9.36
CA HIS A 238 -4.49 23.25 10.13
C HIS A 238 -3.18 22.43 10.01
N PRO A 239 -2.01 23.07 9.80
CA PRO A 239 -0.73 22.37 9.63
C PRO A 239 -0.36 21.42 10.76
N LEU A 240 -0.84 21.70 11.99
CA LEU A 240 -0.59 20.84 13.14
C LEU A 240 -1.15 19.42 12.98
N LEU A 241 -2.18 19.22 12.15
CA LEU A 241 -2.70 17.88 11.87
C LEU A 241 -1.65 16.99 11.19
N LEU A 242 -0.71 17.59 10.44
CA LEU A 242 0.42 16.90 9.83
C LEU A 242 1.44 16.34 10.86
N ILE A 243 1.23 16.58 12.16
CA ILE A 243 2.01 15.91 13.21
C ILE A 243 1.83 14.39 13.17
N ILE A 244 0.66 13.88 12.75
CA ILE A 244 0.37 12.44 12.72
C ILE A 244 1.33 11.68 11.78
N PRO A 245 1.51 12.06 10.50
CA PRO A 245 2.51 11.40 9.64
C PRO A 245 3.95 11.62 10.13
N VAL A 246 4.26 12.75 10.79
CA VAL A 246 5.57 12.96 11.43
C VAL A 246 5.80 11.98 12.58
N VAL A 247 4.79 11.76 13.43
CA VAL A 247 4.82 10.75 14.50
C VAL A 247 4.93 9.35 13.91
N ALA A 248 4.22 9.05 12.83
CA ALA A 248 4.36 7.78 12.12
C ALA A 248 5.82 7.54 11.72
N ILE A 249 6.46 8.50 11.05
CA ILE A 249 7.87 8.43 10.65
C ILE A 249 8.77 8.28 11.88
N GLY A 250 8.53 9.05 12.94
CA GLY A 250 9.27 8.94 14.20
C GLY A 250 9.21 7.55 14.84
N LEU A 251 8.01 6.95 14.95
CA LEU A 251 7.81 5.60 15.48
C LEU A 251 8.52 4.55 14.63
N MET A 252 8.53 4.72 13.30
CA MET A 252 9.23 3.82 12.39
C MET A 252 10.75 3.93 12.52
N LEU A 253 11.29 5.15 12.67
CA LEU A 253 12.72 5.37 12.96
C LEU A 253 13.14 4.75 14.30
N LEU A 254 12.23 4.71 15.28
CA LEU A 254 12.40 4.04 16.57
C LEU A 254 12.19 2.51 16.49
N ARG A 255 11.99 1.94 15.29
CA ARG A 255 11.76 0.51 15.04
C ARG A 255 10.58 -0.08 15.83
N VAL A 256 9.54 0.72 16.04
CA VAL A 256 8.27 0.21 16.58
C VAL A 256 7.62 -0.72 15.54
N PRO A 257 7.11 -1.91 15.94
CA PRO A 257 6.46 -2.84 15.03
C PRO A 257 5.36 -2.18 14.18
N ALA A 258 5.30 -2.47 12.87
CA ALA A 258 4.42 -1.80 11.93
C ALA A 258 2.94 -1.79 12.38
N ILE A 259 2.42 -2.93 12.85
CA ILE A 259 1.04 -3.05 13.35
C ILE A 259 0.78 -2.06 14.50
N LEU A 260 1.72 -1.92 15.44
CA LEU A 260 1.58 -0.98 16.56
C LEU A 260 1.64 0.47 16.09
N THR A 261 2.55 0.79 15.17
CA THR A 261 2.65 2.13 14.58
C THR A 261 1.35 2.52 13.89
N LEU A 262 0.80 1.64 13.04
CA LEU A 262 -0.45 1.87 12.32
C LEU A 262 -1.65 2.04 13.27
N LEU A 263 -1.71 1.23 14.33
CA LEU A 263 -2.75 1.37 15.36
C LEU A 263 -2.65 2.71 16.10
N MET A 264 -1.44 3.11 16.52
CA MET A 264 -1.21 4.38 17.22
C MET A 264 -1.61 5.59 16.36
N ILE A 265 -1.27 5.61 15.08
CA ILE A 265 -1.62 6.72 14.18
C ILE A 265 -3.11 6.74 13.81
N SER A 266 -3.77 5.58 13.78
CA SER A 266 -5.23 5.51 13.63
C SER A 266 -5.92 6.12 14.85
N LEU A 267 -5.46 5.78 16.06
CA LEU A 267 -5.96 6.34 17.32
C LEU A 267 -5.70 7.85 17.44
N LEU A 268 -4.56 8.33 16.95
CA LEU A 268 -4.29 9.78 16.88
C LEU A 268 -5.27 10.47 15.92
N GLY A 269 -5.59 9.86 14.77
CA GLY A 269 -6.64 10.35 13.87
C GLY A 269 -8.00 10.45 14.56
N ALA A 270 -8.39 9.41 15.29
CA ALA A 270 -9.63 9.40 16.09
C ALA A 270 -9.62 10.48 17.18
N ALA A 271 -8.47 10.70 17.83
CA ALA A 271 -8.33 11.77 18.81
C ALA A 271 -8.47 13.16 18.17
N THR A 272 -7.90 13.38 16.98
CA THR A 272 -8.08 14.65 16.25
C THR A 272 -9.52 14.85 15.77
N ALA A 273 -10.20 13.78 15.34
CA ALA A 273 -11.62 13.84 14.99
C ALA A 273 -12.47 14.33 16.16
N PHE A 274 -12.28 13.74 17.34
CA PHE A 274 -13.05 14.11 18.53
C PHE A 274 -12.69 15.51 19.07
N ILE A 275 -11.40 15.84 19.18
CA ILE A 275 -10.93 17.06 19.85
C ILE A 275 -10.98 18.28 18.94
N ILE A 276 -10.62 18.12 17.66
CA ILE A 276 -10.42 19.23 16.72
C ILE A 276 -11.63 19.39 15.80
N GLN A 277 -12.12 18.30 15.20
CA GLN A 277 -13.26 18.35 14.28
C GLN A 277 -14.62 18.31 15.00
N GLY A 278 -14.65 17.85 16.26
CA GLY A 278 -15.87 17.77 17.06
C GLY A 278 -16.78 16.58 16.70
N SER A 279 -16.26 15.59 15.98
CA SER A 279 -16.98 14.39 15.59
C SER A 279 -17.40 13.56 16.80
N THR A 280 -18.57 12.90 16.71
CA THR A 280 -19.01 12.03 17.79
C THR A 280 -18.23 10.71 17.79
N ILE A 281 -18.21 10.01 18.92
CA ILE A 281 -17.59 8.68 19.00
C ILE A 281 -18.25 7.70 18.01
N THR A 282 -19.55 7.86 17.77
CA THR A 282 -20.29 7.03 16.82
C THR A 282 -19.80 7.25 15.40
N ASP A 283 -19.60 8.50 14.99
CA ASP A 283 -19.09 8.85 13.65
C ASP A 283 -17.68 8.30 13.44
N ILE A 284 -16.83 8.41 14.47
CA ILE A 284 -15.47 7.84 14.45
C ILE A 284 -15.49 6.32 14.31
N MET A 285 -16.34 5.61 15.07
CA MET A 285 -16.43 4.15 14.99
C MET A 285 -17.03 3.68 13.66
N GLN A 286 -17.96 4.46 13.11
CA GLN A 286 -18.52 4.21 11.79
C GLN A 286 -17.46 4.42 10.72
N SER A 287 -16.70 5.52 10.75
CA SER A 287 -15.62 5.77 9.80
C SER A 287 -14.52 4.71 9.85
N MET A 288 -14.18 4.21 11.05
CA MET A 288 -13.24 3.11 11.21
C MET A 288 -13.71 1.78 10.59
N SER A 289 -15.02 1.52 10.56
CA SER A 289 -15.57 0.21 10.17
C SER A 289 -16.08 0.16 8.74
N SER A 290 -16.74 1.22 8.28
CA SER A 290 -17.35 1.31 6.95
C SER A 290 -16.71 2.36 6.04
N GLY A 291 -15.74 3.13 6.53
CA GLY A 291 -15.22 4.30 5.83
C GLY A 291 -16.01 5.58 6.15
N PHE A 292 -15.40 6.72 5.85
CA PHE A 292 -16.01 8.05 6.00
C PHE A 292 -17.00 8.29 4.85
N VAL A 293 -18.13 8.93 5.15
CA VAL A 293 -19.14 9.34 4.16
C VAL A 293 -19.60 10.74 4.51
N SER A 294 -19.54 11.68 3.57
CA SER A 294 -20.11 13.02 3.74
C SER A 294 -21.39 13.19 2.92
N ALA A 295 -22.17 14.21 3.23
CA ALA A 295 -23.44 14.51 2.57
C ALA A 295 -23.52 16.00 2.19
N THR A 296 -22.55 16.45 1.39
CA THR A 296 -22.32 17.84 1.04
C THR A 296 -22.69 18.18 -0.39
N GLY A 297 -23.01 17.19 -1.22
CA GLY A 297 -23.42 17.35 -2.60
C GLY A 297 -22.25 17.58 -3.57
N VAL A 298 -21.01 17.48 -3.09
CA VAL A 298 -19.79 17.47 -3.90
C VAL A 298 -19.30 16.02 -3.93
N GLU A 299 -19.43 15.35 -5.08
CA GLU A 299 -19.15 13.90 -5.23
C GLU A 299 -17.73 13.50 -4.79
N PHE A 300 -16.78 14.44 -4.79
CA PHE A 300 -15.42 14.20 -4.29
C PHE A 300 -15.31 14.20 -2.75
N LEU A 301 -16.17 14.95 -2.05
CA LEU A 301 -16.13 15.11 -0.59
C LEU A 301 -17.07 14.14 0.13
N ASP A 302 -17.97 13.50 -0.60
CA ASP A 302 -19.05 12.62 -0.12
C ASP A 302 -18.66 11.13 -0.16
#